data_AF-A0A9D6HU54-F1
#
_entry.id   AF-A0A9D6HU54-F1
#
_cell.length_a   1.000
_cell.length_b   1.000
_cell.length_c   1.000
_cell.angle_alpha   90.00
_cell.angle_beta   90.00
_cell.angle_gamma   90.00
#
_symmetry.space_group_name_H-M   'P 1'
#
loop_
_entity.id
_entity.type
_entity.pdbx_description
1 polymer ?
#
loop_
_entity_poly.entity_id
_entity_poly.type
_entity_poly.pdbx_seq_one_letter_code
_entity_poly.pdbx_strand_id
1 'polypeptide(L)' 'MEDLINELVSAAKNRMQTQAEFSVDLLPEIADEVIDEFSRDGLIDDDEDVETLKANLVSRLKNINENSN' A
#
# COMPACT_ATOMS: atom_id res chain seq x y z
N MET A 1 -3.80 -5.57 12.78
CA MET A 1 -2.66 -5.58 11.85
C MET A 1 -3.04 -6.16 10.48
N GLU A 2 -3.63 -7.37 10.37
CA GLU A 2 -4.04 -7.90 9.05
C GLU A 2 -5.17 -7.09 8.38
N ASP A 3 -6.14 -6.59 9.15
CA ASP A 3 -7.22 -5.73 8.62
C ASP A 3 -6.67 -4.42 8.04
N LEU A 4 -5.81 -3.73 8.79
CA LEU A 4 -5.10 -2.52 8.34
C LEU A 4 -4.34 -2.76 7.03
N ILE A 5 -3.59 -3.86 6.93
CA ILE A 5 -2.88 -4.21 5.69
C ILE A 5 -3.85 -4.43 4.52
N ASN A 6 -5.01 -5.05 4.75
CA ASN A 6 -6.01 -5.24 3.69
C ASN A 6 -6.60 -3.90 3.22
N GLU A 7 -6.83 -2.96 4.14
CA GLU A 7 -7.28 -1.61 3.82
C GLU A 7 -6.24 -0.83 3.00
N LEU A 8 -4.97 -0.87 3.42
CA LEU A 8 -3.86 -0.27 2.68
C LEU A 8 -3.72 -0.86 1.27
N VAL A 9 -3.86 -2.19 1.11
CA VAL A 9 -3.84 -2.86 -0.20
C VAL A 9 -5.00 -2.37 -1.07
N SER A 10 -6.19 -2.24 -0.51
CA SER A 10 -7.38 -1.76 -1.25
C SER A 10 -7.20 -0.31 -1.72
N ALA A 11 -6.71 0.56 -0.83
CA ALA A 11 -6.42 1.97 -1.15
C ALA A 11 -5.34 2.10 -2.23
N ALA A 12 -4.24 1.37 -2.10
CA ALA A 12 -3.16 1.35 -3.09
C ALA A 12 -3.65 0.85 -4.47
N LYS A 13 -4.46 -0.21 -4.52
CA LYS A 13 -5.03 -0.70 -5.79
C LYS A 13 -5.95 0.34 -6.46
N ASN A 14 -6.78 1.04 -5.67
CA ASN A 14 -7.63 2.10 -6.20
C ASN A 14 -6.80 3.25 -6.78
N ARG A 15 -5.71 3.64 -6.09
CA ARG A 15 -4.79 4.67 -6.57
C ARG A 15 -4.11 4.29 -7.88
N MET A 16 -3.59 3.07 -7.99
CA MET A 16 -3.03 2.53 -9.24
C MET A 16 -4.05 2.53 -10.39
N GLN A 17 -5.30 2.17 -10.12
CA GLN A 17 -6.38 2.21 -11.12
C GLN A 17 -6.71 3.63 -11.56
N THR A 18 -6.75 4.57 -10.61
CA THR A 18 -7.06 5.99 -10.87
C THR A 18 -5.96 6.66 -11.68
N GLN A 19 -4.69 6.36 -11.40
CA GLN A 19 -3.55 6.88 -12.14
C GLN A 19 -3.35 6.18 -13.50
N ALA A 20 -4.09 5.10 -13.79
CA ALA A 20 -3.89 4.22 -14.96
C ALA A 20 -2.45 3.67 -15.08
N GLU A 21 -1.74 3.59 -13.96
CA GLU A 21 -0.32 3.24 -13.89
C GLU A 21 -0.13 2.00 -13.02
N PHE A 22 -0.37 0.83 -13.60
CA PHE A 22 0.07 -0.44 -13.02
C PHE A 22 1.54 -0.68 -13.38
N SER A 23 2.44 0.07 -12.73
CA SER A 23 3.88 -0.14 -12.81
C SER A 23 4.42 -0.70 -11.50
N VAL A 24 5.15 -1.81 -11.59
CA VAL A 24 5.85 -2.40 -10.44
C VAL A 24 6.85 -1.40 -9.83
N ASP A 25 7.41 -0.52 -10.67
CA ASP A 25 8.38 0.49 -10.26
C ASP A 25 7.75 1.59 -9.39
N LEU A 26 6.44 1.82 -9.51
CA LEU A 26 5.70 2.83 -8.75
C LEU A 26 5.10 2.29 -7.44
N LEU A 27 5.11 0.97 -7.23
CA LEU A 27 4.55 0.36 -6.02
C LEU A 27 5.14 0.91 -4.71
N PRO A 28 6.45 1.19 -4.59
CA PRO A 28 7.00 1.78 -3.38
C PRO A 28 6.48 3.19 -3.10
N GLU A 29 6.32 4.00 -4.15
CA GLU A 29 5.81 5.38 -4.05
C GLU A 29 4.34 5.39 -3.66
N ILE A 30 3.52 4.56 -4.32
CA ILE A 30 2.09 4.42 -3.99
C ILE A 30 1.91 3.89 -2.56
N ALA A 31 2.78 2.98 -2.10
CA ALA A 31 2.75 2.49 -0.73
C ALA A 31 3.04 3.60 0.29
N ASP A 32 4.02 4.46 0.01
CA ASP A 32 4.32 5.63 0.85
C ASP A 32 3.14 6.58 0.92
N GLU A 33 2.56 6.96 -0.22
CA GLU A 33 1.43 7.89 -0.27
C GLU A 33 0.22 7.40 0.53
N VAL A 34 -0.07 6.09 0.43
CA VAL A 34 -1.19 5.47 1.14
C VAL A 34 -0.92 5.39 2.64
N ILE A 35 0.30 5.04 3.06
CA ILE A 35 0.66 5.00 4.48
C ILE A 35 0.63 6.42 5.07
N ASP A 36 1.16 7.41 4.37
CA ASP A 36 1.10 8.82 4.79
C ASP A 36 -0.35 9.34 4.91
N GLU A 37 -1.25 8.90 4.05
CA GLU A 37 -2.69 9.20 4.16
C GLU A 37 -3.30 8.57 5.42
N PHE A 38 -3.05 7.28 5.66
CA PHE A 38 -3.59 6.57 6.82
C PHE A 38 -3.00 7.10 8.14
N SER A 39 -1.72 7.46 8.17
CA SER A 39 -1.09 8.10 9.33
C SER A 39 -1.69 9.47 9.62
N ARG A 40 -1.92 10.30 8.58
CA ARG A 40 -2.60 11.60 8.75
C ARG A 40 -4.04 11.47 9.25
N ASP A 41 -4.72 10.40 8.89
CA ASP A 41 -6.08 10.09 9.35
C ASP A 41 -6.11 9.45 10.75
N GLY A 42 -4.94 9.19 11.36
CA GLY A 42 -4.81 8.56 12.68
C GLY A 42 -5.16 7.07 12.68
N LEU A 43 -5.06 6.41 11.52
CA LEU A 43 -5.28 4.97 11.35
C LEU A 43 -4.00 4.14 11.53
N ILE A 44 -2.83 4.79 11.46
CA ILE A 44 -1.52 4.22 11.77
C ILE A 44 -0.96 5.03 12.93
N ASP A 45 -0.65 4.33 14.02
CA ASP A 45 -0.06 4.95 15.21
C ASP A 45 1.45 5.19 15.03
N ASP A 46 2.02 6.19 15.71
CA ASP A 46 3.47 6.50 15.67
C ASP A 46 4.36 5.33 16.18
N ASP A 47 3.77 4.40 16.95
CA ASP A 47 4.43 3.19 17.45
C ASP A 47 4.42 2.03 16.43
N GLU A 48 3.67 2.15 15.33
CA GLU A 48 3.67 1.13 14.28
C GLU A 48 4.97 1.19 13.46
N ASP A 49 5.53 0.01 13.18
CA ASP A 49 6.68 -0.14 12.32
C ASP A 49 6.25 0.09 10.85
N VAL A 50 6.24 1.37 10.46
CA VAL A 50 5.88 1.85 9.13
C VAL A 50 6.75 1.21 8.05
N GLU A 51 8.03 0.95 8.32
CA GLU A 51 8.90 0.28 7.36
C GLU A 51 8.44 -1.16 7.12
N THR A 52 8.08 -1.89 8.17
CA THR A 52 7.51 -3.25 8.07
C THR A 52 6.14 -3.23 7.38
N LEU A 53 5.26 -2.27 7.69
CA LEU A 53 3.96 -2.11 7.02
C LEU A 53 4.14 -1.87 5.51
N LYS A 54 5.05 -0.96 5.15
CA LYS A 54 5.38 -0.65 3.75
C LYS A 54 5.92 -1.87 3.02
N ALA A 55 6.88 -2.59 3.61
CA ALA A 55 7.44 -3.79 3.01
C ALA A 55 6.36 -4.86 2.74
N ASN A 56 5.46 -5.06 3.70
CA ASN A 56 4.34 -5.99 3.56
C ASN A 56 3.34 -5.55 2.47
N LEU A 57 2.99 -4.26 2.43
CA LEU A 57 2.10 -3.69 1.43
C LEU A 57 2.67 -3.87 0.02
N VAL A 58 3.92 -3.46 -0.21
CA VAL A 58 4.60 -3.61 -1.51
C VAL A 58 4.67 -5.07 -1.93
N SER A 59 5.00 -5.99 -1.01
CA SER A 59 5.04 -7.43 -1.29
C SER A 59 3.68 -7.97 -1.71
N ARG A 60 2.59 -7.58 -1.02
CA ARG A 60 1.22 -7.97 -1.40
C ARG A 60 0.82 -7.39 -2.76
N LEU A 61 1.13 -6.13 -3.04
CA LEU A 61 0.82 -5.49 -4.32
C LEU A 61 1.57 -6.15 -5.48
N LYS A 62 2.86 -6.49 -5.30
CA LYS A 62 3.65 -7.25 -6.28
C LYS A 62 3.02 -8.61 -6.60
N ASN A 63 2.69 -9.38 -5.57
CA ASN A 63 2.02 -10.67 -5.74
C ASN A 63 0.70 -10.55 -6.50
N ILE A 64 -0.10 -9.52 -6.21
CA ILE A 64 -1.37 -9.28 -6.93
C ILE A 64 -1.12 -8.95 -8.40
N ASN A 65 -0.12 -8.12 -8.70
CA ASN A 65 0.24 -7.76 -10.07
C ASN A 65 0.77 -8.97 -10.87
N GLU A 66 1.57 -9.83 -10.24
CA GLU A 66 2.11 -11.05 -10.87
C GLU A 66 1.04 -12.13 -11.12
N ASN A 67 0.05 -12.25 -10.24
CA ASN A 67 -1.06 -13.20 -10.41
C ASN A 67 -2.21 -12.71 -11.31
N SER A 68 -2.16 -11.44 -11.75
CA SER A 68 -3.18 -10.85 -12.64
C SER A 68 -2.77 -10.81 -14.12
N ASN A 69 -1.54 -11.22 -14.45
CA ASN A 69 -1.02 -11.40 -15.81
C ASN A 69 -0.95 -12.88 -16.20
#